data_AF-A0A8J3EQF7-F1
#
_entry.id   AF-A0A8J3EQF7-F1
#
_cell.length_a   1.000
_cell.length_b   1.000
_cell.length_c   1.000
_cell.angle_alpha   90.00
_cell.angle_beta   90.00
_cell.angle_gamma   90.00
#
_symmetry.space_group_name_H-M   'P 1'
#
loop_
_entity.id
_entity.type
_entity.pdbx_description
1 polymer ?
#
loop_
_entity_poly.entity_id
_entity_poly.type
_entity_poly.pdbx_seq_one_letter_code
_entity_poly.pdbx_strand_id
1 'polypeptide(L)'
;MIDIYRELPRQMGHAITVDFLTGRANRAKLSPRLRKQIALYKDGFARLCKKHNALPEMYVEASARFYMDRKGYRFSVTVEDRAGRRQTDEYIGMPGRRVRILDQYGRVRRK
;
A
#
# COMPACT_ATOMS: atom_id res chain seq x y z
N MET A 1 9.15 -10.17 9.89
CA MET A 1 8.23 -9.19 9.26
C MET A 1 8.27 -7.91 10.11
N ILE A 2 8.47 -6.73 9.52
CA ILE A 2 8.41 -5.46 10.28
C ILE A 2 6.97 -4.98 10.31
N ASP A 3 6.53 -4.53 11.48
CA ASP A 3 5.21 -3.94 11.69
C ASP A 3 5.26 -2.43 11.42
N ILE A 4 4.74 -2.00 10.27
CA ILE A 4 4.63 -0.58 9.87
C ILE A 4 3.68 0.18 10.80
N TYR A 5 2.68 -0.48 11.38
CA TYR A 5 1.67 0.17 12.20
C TYR A 5 2.23 0.68 13.53
N ARG A 6 3.34 0.10 14.02
CA ARG A 6 4.04 0.60 15.21
C ARG A 6 4.60 2.01 15.03
N GLU A 7 4.87 2.41 13.79
CA GLU A 7 5.42 3.73 13.45
C GLU A 7 4.29 4.73 13.11
N LEU A 8 3.02 4.29 13.11
CA LEU A 8 1.89 5.20 13.04
C LEU A 8 1.71 5.93 14.37
N PRO A 9 1.42 7.23 14.35
CA PRO A 9 0.91 7.91 15.52
C PRO A 9 -0.35 7.23 16.02
N ARG A 10 -0.52 7.18 17.35
CA ARG A 10 -1.75 6.68 17.99
C ARG A 10 -2.98 7.56 17.71
N GLN A 11 -2.81 8.69 17.03
CA GLN A 11 -3.87 9.60 16.64
C GLN A 11 -4.57 9.12 15.36
N MET A 12 -5.91 9.11 15.38
CA MET A 12 -6.71 8.83 14.18
C MET A 12 -6.47 9.88 13.08
N GLY A 13 -6.51 9.46 11.82
CA GLY A 13 -6.32 10.33 10.65
C GLY A 13 -4.88 10.40 10.12
N HIS A 14 -3.91 9.86 10.86
CA HIS A 14 -2.52 9.77 10.41
C HIS A 14 -2.28 8.54 9.54
N ALA A 15 -1.53 8.72 8.46
CA ALA A 15 -1.12 7.65 7.56
C ALA A 15 0.40 7.67 7.30
N ILE A 16 0.93 6.51 6.90
CA ILE A 16 2.24 6.36 6.25
C ILE A 16 1.96 5.94 4.82
N THR A 17 2.41 6.71 3.85
CA THR A 17 2.37 6.30 2.44
C THR A 17 3.75 5.85 2.03
N VAL A 18 3.85 4.61 1.57
CA VAL A 18 5.04 4.02 0.95
C VAL A 18 4.88 4.12 -0.56
N ASP A 19 5.89 4.63 -1.23
CA ASP A 19 6.00 4.66 -2.68
C ASP A 19 6.95 3.55 -3.12
N PHE A 20 6.42 2.61 -3.91
CA PHE A 20 7.13 1.45 -4.41
C PHE A 20 8.02 1.78 -5.62
N LEU A 21 7.78 2.88 -6.33
CA LEU A 21 8.62 3.33 -7.44
C LEU A 21 9.93 3.91 -6.92
N THR A 22 9.85 4.71 -5.85
CA THR A 22 11.02 5.35 -5.26
C THR A 22 11.63 4.58 -4.09
N GLY A 23 10.90 3.63 -3.49
CA GLY A 23 11.34 2.95 -2.27
C GLY A 23 11.42 3.92 -1.08
N ARG A 24 10.52 4.91 -1.03
CA ARG A 24 10.47 5.94 0.01
C ARG A 24 9.11 5.97 0.67
N ALA A 25 9.02 6.71 1.77
CA ALA A 25 7.75 6.98 2.41
C ALA A 25 7.64 8.45 2.80
N ASN A 26 6.42 8.97 2.83
CA ASN A 26 6.13 10.40 3.02
C ASN A 26 6.40 10.93 4.44
N ARG A 27 6.78 10.08 5.41
CA ARG A 27 7.07 10.50 6.79
C ARG A 27 8.55 10.66 7.08
N ALA A 28 8.91 11.84 7.60
CA ALA A 28 10.27 12.14 8.06
C ALA A 28 10.70 11.32 9.30
N LYS A 29 9.77 10.99 10.20
CA LYS A 29 10.02 10.24 11.45
C LYS A 29 9.75 8.73 11.31
N LEU A 30 10.36 8.07 10.33
CA LEU A 30 10.42 6.61 10.31
C LEU A 30 11.72 6.13 10.94
N SER A 31 11.68 5.04 11.71
CA SER A 31 12.92 4.43 12.20
C SER A 31 13.88 4.07 11.04
N PRO A 32 15.20 4.13 11.26
CA PRO A 32 16.18 3.72 10.25
C PRO A 32 15.96 2.30 9.73
N ARG A 33 15.49 1.40 10.60
CA ARG A 33 15.20 0.01 10.26
C ARG A 33 14.04 -0.09 9.27
N LEU A 34 12.93 0.61 9.52
CA LEU A 34 11.80 0.62 8.59
C LEU A 34 12.16 1.30 7.26
N ARG A 35 12.93 2.39 7.28
CA ARG A 35 13.44 3.02 6.04
C ARG A 35 14.27 2.07 5.18
N LYS A 36 15.21 1.32 5.80
CA LYS A 36 16.00 0.30 5.09
C LYS A 36 15.11 -0.76 4.45
N GLN A 37 14.06 -1.20 5.15
CA GLN A 37 13.16 -2.20 4.61
C GLN A 37 12.24 -1.65 3.50
N ILE A 38 11.78 -0.40 3.61
CA ILE A 38 11.00 0.27 2.56
C ILE A 38 11.82 0.43 1.27
N ALA A 39 13.11 0.72 1.39
CA ALA A 39 14.01 0.82 0.23
C ALA A 39 14.04 -0.48 -0.59
N LEU A 40 13.95 -1.65 0.08
CA LEU A 40 13.91 -2.96 -0.60
C LEU A 40 12.63 -3.20 -1.39
N TYR A 41 11.55 -2.46 -1.11
CA TYR A 41 10.30 -2.59 -1.85
C TYR A 41 10.42 -2.12 -3.30
N LYS A 42 11.35 -1.22 -3.61
CA LYS A 42 11.65 -0.82 -4.99
C LYS A 42 12.06 -2.03 -5.83
N ASP A 43 13.02 -2.80 -5.34
CA ASP A 43 13.50 -4.00 -6.04
C ASP A 43 12.43 -5.09 -6.04
N GLY A 44 11.65 -5.19 -4.96
CA GLY A 44 10.49 -6.10 -4.87
C GLY A 44 9.44 -5.80 -5.93
N PHE A 45 9.12 -4.52 -6.15
CA PHE A 45 8.17 -4.07 -7.16
C PHE A 45 8.69 -4.34 -8.57
N ALA A 46 9.97 -4.04 -8.85
CA ALA A 46 10.59 -4.35 -10.14
C ALA A 46 10.51 -5.85 -10.47
N ARG A 47 10.77 -6.73 -9.49
CA ARG A 47 10.59 -8.18 -9.65
C ARG A 47 9.14 -8.57 -9.89
N LEU A 48 8.18 -7.95 -9.20
CA LEU A 48 6.76 -8.20 -9.41
C LEU A 48 6.33 -7.80 -10.83
N CYS A 49 6.71 -6.61 -11.30
CA CYS A 49 6.45 -6.16 -12.67
C CYS A 49 7.00 -7.17 -13.69
N LYS A 50 8.27 -7.57 -13.54
CA LYS A 50 8.89 -8.57 -14.43
C LYS A 50 8.14 -9.89 -14.47
N LYS A 51 7.66 -10.38 -13.32
CA LYS A 51 6.85 -11.63 -13.23
C LYS A 51 5.54 -11.53 -14.01
N HIS A 52 5.00 -10.33 -14.20
CA HIS A 52 3.76 -10.07 -14.91
C HIS A 52 3.97 -9.45 -16.30
N ASN A 53 5.18 -9.55 -16.87
CA ASN A 53 5.54 -8.94 -18.16
C ASN A 53 5.25 -7.42 -18.24
N ALA A 54 5.42 -6.72 -17.12
CA ALA A 54 5.30 -5.28 -17.01
C ALA A 54 6.65 -4.64 -16.67
N LEU A 55 6.78 -3.34 -16.94
CA LEU A 55 7.92 -2.52 -16.53
C LEU A 55 7.48 -1.52 -15.45
N PRO A 56 8.30 -1.25 -14.41
CA PRO A 56 7.97 -0.23 -13.41
C PRO A 56 7.69 1.15 -14.02
N GLU A 57 8.36 1.49 -15.12
CA GLU A 57 8.18 2.77 -15.83
C GLU A 57 6.79 2.94 -16.44
N MET A 58 6.03 1.86 -16.63
CA MET A 58 4.65 1.92 -17.11
C MET A 58 3.70 2.54 -16.09
N TYR A 59 4.13 2.66 -14.84
CA TYR A 59 3.35 3.20 -13.72
C TYR A 59 3.78 4.62 -13.38
N VAL A 60 2.81 5.49 -13.12
CA VAL A 60 3.00 6.84 -12.58
C VAL A 60 2.80 6.87 -11.06
N GLU A 61 2.00 5.94 -10.54
CA GLU A 61 1.83 5.72 -9.10
C GLU A 61 1.88 4.21 -8.81
N ALA A 62 2.66 3.82 -7.81
CA ALA A 62 2.53 2.52 -7.16
C ALA A 62 2.80 2.73 -5.67
N SER A 63 1.74 2.87 -4.88
CA SER A 63 1.83 3.29 -3.49
C SER A 63 1.01 2.39 -2.56
N ALA A 64 1.43 2.32 -1.29
CA ALA A 64 0.64 1.74 -0.22
C ALA A 64 0.49 2.72 0.93
N ARG A 65 -0.76 3.05 1.26
CA ARG A 65 -1.10 3.95 2.35
C ARG A 65 -1.59 3.14 3.55
N PHE A 66 -0.80 3.12 4.62
CA PHE A 66 -1.09 2.46 5.90
C PHE A 66 -1.72 3.46 6.86
N TYR A 67 -2.85 3.11 7.47
CA TYR A 67 -3.58 3.97 8.40
C TYR A 67 -4.33 3.15 9.45
N MET A 68 -4.78 3.83 10.50
CA MET A 68 -5.70 3.26 11.49
C MET A 68 -7.05 3.97 11.41
N ASP A 69 -8.13 3.20 11.50
CA ASP A 69 -9.47 3.73 11.72
C ASP A 69 -10.20 3.01 12.85
N ARG A 70 -11.48 3.32 13.05
CA ARG A 70 -12.31 2.71 14.11
C ARG A 70 -12.40 1.18 14.02
N LYS A 71 -12.10 0.57 12.87
CA LYS A 71 -12.10 -0.88 12.65
C LYS A 71 -10.70 -1.50 12.72
N GLY A 72 -9.68 -0.73 13.10
CA GLY A 72 -8.31 -1.18 13.31
C GLY A 72 -7.35 -0.84 12.17
N TYR A 73 -6.34 -1.68 12.00
CA TYR A 73 -5.29 -1.50 11.00
C TYR A 73 -5.80 -1.70 9.57
N ARG A 74 -5.52 -0.73 8.71
CA ARG A 74 -5.85 -0.78 7.29
C ARG A 74 -4.68 -0.39 6.42
N PHE A 75 -4.71 -0.85 5.18
CA PHE A 75 -3.87 -0.28 4.15
C PHE A 75 -4.60 -0.29 2.81
N SER A 76 -4.34 0.71 1.98
CA SER A 76 -4.80 0.74 0.59
C SER A 76 -3.59 0.72 -0.33
N VAL A 77 -3.63 -0.11 -1.37
CA VAL A 77 -2.62 -0.14 -2.43
C VAL A 77 -3.21 0.56 -3.64
N THR A 78 -2.53 1.57 -4.15
CA THR A 78 -2.92 2.30 -5.35
C THR A 78 -1.88 2.09 -6.44
N VAL A 79 -2.36 1.77 -7.63
CA VAL A 79 -1.53 1.67 -8.84
C VAL A 79 -2.20 2.52 -9.92
N GLU A 80 -1.41 3.35 -10.59
CA GLU A 80 -1.84 4.15 -11.72
C GLU A 80 -0.83 3.96 -12.85
N ASP A 81 -1.31 3.60 -14.03
CA ASP A 81 -0.47 3.49 -15.22
C ASP A 81 -0.43 4.79 -16.03
N ARG A 82 0.50 4.87 -16.98
CA ARG A 82 0.64 6.03 -17.89
C ARG A 82 -0.56 6.25 -18.81
N ALA A 83 -1.47 5.29 -18.94
CA ALA A 83 -2.72 5.45 -19.68
C ALA A 83 -3.84 6.05 -18.80
N GLY A 84 -3.53 6.42 -17.54
CA GLY A 84 -4.48 6.99 -16.59
C GLY A 84 -5.39 5.96 -15.93
N ARG A 85 -5.12 4.65 -16.10
CA ARG A 85 -5.90 3.60 -15.43
C ARG A 85 -5.42 3.49 -13.99
N ARG A 86 -6.27 3.98 -13.07
CA ARG A 86 -6.03 3.96 -11.64
C ARG A 86 -6.86 2.87 -10.96
N GLN A 87 -6.21 2.02 -10.17
CA GLN A 87 -6.85 1.02 -9.33
C GLN A 87 -6.41 1.20 -7.89
N THR A 88 -7.35 1.17 -6.95
CA THR A 88 -7.06 1.18 -5.52
C THR A 88 -7.72 0.00 -4.84
N ASP A 89 -6.93 -0.80 -4.14
CA ASP A 89 -7.37 -1.97 -3.38
C ASP A 89 -7.19 -1.73 -1.88
N GLU A 90 -8.27 -1.83 -1.10
CA GLU A 90 -8.25 -1.67 0.36
C GLU A 90 -8.13 -3.03 1.06
N TYR A 91 -7.36 -3.07 2.15
CA TYR A 91 -7.06 -4.25 2.95
C TYR A 91 -7.18 -3.93 4.45
N ILE A 92 -7.55 -4.92 5.25
CA ILE A 92 -7.78 -4.81 6.71
C ILE A 92 -7.05 -5.91 7.49
N GLY A 93 -6.49 -5.56 8.65
CA GLY A 93 -5.82 -6.48 9.57
C GLY A 93 -4.38 -6.85 9.18
N MET A 94 -3.79 -7.80 9.92
CA MET A 94 -2.47 -8.41 9.66
C MET A 94 -2.62 -9.94 9.59
N PRO A 95 -2.18 -10.62 8.52
CA PRO A 95 -1.28 -10.20 7.43
C PRO A 95 -1.97 -9.41 6.29
N GLY A 96 -3.18 -8.87 6.52
CA GLY A 96 -3.94 -8.11 5.53
C GLY A 96 -4.94 -9.00 4.80
N ARG A 97 -6.23 -8.87 5.12
CA ARG A 97 -7.33 -9.44 4.34
C ARG A 97 -7.85 -8.36 3.40
N ARG A 98 -8.00 -8.69 2.11
CA ARG A 98 -8.57 -7.76 1.12
C ARG A 98 -10.00 -7.42 1.53
N VAL A 99 -10.34 -6.14 1.59
CA VAL A 99 -11.68 -5.67 1.94
C VAL A 99 -12.62 -6.06 0.81
N ARG A 100 -13.69 -6.76 1.18
CA ARG A 100 -14.78 -7.19 0.29
C ARG A 100 -16.02 -6.41 0.69
N ILE A 101 -16.67 -5.74 -0.26
CA ILE A 101 -17.95 -5.05 -0.05
C ILE A 101 -19.04 -5.92 -0.64
N LEU A 102 -20.18 -6.00 0.05
CA LEU A 102 -21.39 -6.57 -0.56
C LEU A 102 -22.04 -5.48 -1.42
N ASP A 103 -22.27 -5.76 -2.70
CA ASP A 103 -23.14 -4.89 -3.50
C ASP A 103 -24.59 -4.95 -3.00
N GLN A 104 -25.42 -4.04 -3.50
CA GLN A 104 -26.85 -3.96 -3.16
C GLN A 104 -27.66 -5.24 -3.45
N TYR A 105 -27.06 -6.23 -4.10
CA TYR A 105 -27.65 -7.54 -4.40
C TYR A 105 -27.01 -8.67 -3.58
N GLY A 106 -26.27 -8.35 -2.52
CA GLY A 106 -25.63 -9.34 -1.65
C GLY A 106 -24.45 -10.07 -2.30
N ARG A 107 -23.95 -9.61 -3.45
CA ARG A 107 -22.78 -10.22 -4.10
C ARG A 107 -21.51 -9.63 -3.54
N VAL A 108 -20.54 -10.49 -3.29
CA VAL A 108 -19.22 -10.07 -2.83
C VAL A 108 -18.47 -9.38 -3.97
N ARG A 109 -18.33 -8.06 -3.86
CA ARG A 109 -17.55 -7.22 -4.76
C ARG A 109 -16.22 -6.83 -4.15
N ARG A 110 -15.26 -6.58 -5.03
CA ARG A 110 -14.13 -5.71 -4.71
C ARG A 110 -14.72 -4.33 -4.45
N LYS A 111 -14.23 -3.65 -3.42
CA LYS A 111 -14.49 -2.22 -3.27
C LYS A 111 -13.99 -1.48 -4.51
#